data_AF-A0A8T0IYT6-F1
#
_entry.id   AF-A0A8T0IYT6-F1
#
_cell.length_a   1.000
_cell.length_b   1.000
_cell.length_c   1.000
_cell.angle_alpha   90.00
_cell.angle_beta   90.00
_cell.angle_gamma   90.00
#
_symmetry.space_group_name_H-M   'P 1'
#
loop_
_entity.id
_entity.type
_entity.pdbx_description
1 polymer ?
#
loop_
_entity_poly.entity_id
_entity_poly.type
_entity_poly.pdbx_seq_one_letter_code
_entity_poly.pdbx_strand_id
1 'polypeptide(L)'
;MSRQPEWPVMFRTHGVTDPRVSAFSIGDGFPKFMEDNNIQLGTLLILERVDNDFLHVTIYRRPDETAPVLTPPPSPQTDLRPHFRKTLRACHVRVSKSTRLDIPTAFWRSLAWERFDGPWYTLEGPLHTVLVKSAVYCSAKQTFCFLTKGWVDFVAMNRLNLGDTLVFTLVGVAEFNVATV
;
A
#
# COMPACT_ATOMS: atom_id res chain seq x y z
N MET A 1 23.58 30.37 -6.56
CA MET A 1 22.71 29.24 -6.96
C MET A 1 23.11 28.05 -6.10
N SER A 2 22.37 27.79 -5.02
CA SER A 2 22.62 26.65 -4.14
C SER A 2 22.26 25.36 -4.88
N ARG A 3 23.23 24.46 -5.05
CA ARG A 3 22.98 23.10 -5.57
C ARG A 3 21.99 22.41 -4.64
N GLN A 4 20.96 21.77 -5.20
CA GLN A 4 20.14 20.85 -4.43
C GLN A 4 21.01 19.67 -3.97
N PRO A 5 20.79 19.13 -2.77
CA PRO A 5 21.54 17.98 -2.29
C PRO A 5 21.24 16.76 -3.16
N GLU A 6 22.29 16.01 -3.50
CA GLU A 6 22.25 14.81 -4.33
C GLU A 6 22.80 13.64 -3.51
N TRP A 7 22.15 12.48 -3.63
CA TRP A 7 22.58 11.26 -2.96
C TRP A 7 22.86 10.18 -4.00
N PRO A 8 24.11 9.71 -4.15
CA PRO A 8 24.40 8.59 -5.03
C PRO A 8 23.74 7.34 -4.45
N VAL A 9 22.87 6.71 -5.24
CA VAL A 9 22.19 5.47 -4.87
C VAL A 9 22.41 4.40 -5.93
N MET A 10 22.61 3.15 -5.51
CA MET A 10 22.79 2.04 -6.44
C MET A 10 21.44 1.49 -6.89
N PHE A 11 21.21 1.42 -8.21
CA PHE A 11 20.07 0.70 -8.77
C PHE A 11 20.46 -0.73 -9.08
N ARG A 12 19.77 -1.70 -8.46
CA ARG A 12 19.93 -3.12 -8.78
C ARG A 12 18.73 -3.61 -9.56
N THR A 13 18.97 -4.05 -10.79
CA THR A 13 17.99 -4.75 -11.62
C THR A 13 18.01 -6.22 -11.23
N HIS A 14 16.89 -6.76 -10.74
CA HIS A 14 16.78 -8.18 -10.50
C HIS A 14 16.30 -8.85 -11.78
N GLY A 15 17.00 -9.89 -12.22
CA GLY A 15 16.54 -10.73 -13.32
C GLY A 15 15.24 -11.42 -12.93
N VAL A 16 14.11 -10.93 -13.44
CA VAL A 16 12.82 -11.61 -13.30
C VAL A 16 12.64 -12.47 -14.54
N THR A 17 12.10 -13.68 -14.36
CA THR A 17 11.76 -14.61 -15.44
C THR A 17 10.65 -14.12 -16.36
N ASP A 18 9.93 -13.03 -16.02
CA ASP A 18 8.97 -12.36 -16.89
C ASP A 18 9.59 -11.07 -17.47
N PRO A 19 9.81 -10.97 -18.79
CA PRO A 19 10.39 -9.79 -19.44
C PRO A 19 9.51 -8.54 -19.37
N ARG A 20 8.26 -8.63 -18.88
CA ARG A 20 7.37 -7.49 -18.66
C ARG A 20 7.42 -6.94 -17.24
N VAL A 21 8.16 -7.59 -16.34
CA VAL A 21 8.28 -7.18 -14.94
C VAL A 21 9.75 -6.98 -14.62
N SER A 22 10.19 -5.73 -14.60
CA SER A 22 11.51 -5.40 -14.06
C SER A 22 11.36 -5.07 -12.58
N ALA A 23 11.85 -5.96 -11.72
CA ALA A 23 11.97 -5.67 -10.29
C ALA A 23 13.27 -4.89 -10.07
N PHE A 24 13.15 -3.66 -9.58
CA PHE A 24 14.29 -2.84 -9.21
C PHE A 24 14.32 -2.67 -7.69
N SER A 25 15.52 -2.66 -7.12
CA SER A 25 15.73 -2.22 -5.75
C SER A 25 16.72 -1.08 -5.73
N ILE A 26 16.40 -0.03 -4.98
CA ILE A 26 17.35 1.03 -4.64
C ILE A 26 18.17 0.50 -3.46
N GLY A 27 19.46 0.28 -3.72
CA GLY A 27 20.40 -0.34 -2.79
C GLY A 27 21.25 0.70 -2.07
N ASP A 28 22.56 0.48 -2.11
CA ASP A 28 23.55 1.25 -1.35
C ASP A 28 23.37 2.75 -1.56
N GLY A 29 23.47 3.53 -0.47
CA GLY A 29 23.23 4.98 -0.46
C GLY A 29 21.79 5.38 -0.07
N PHE A 30 20.80 4.52 -0.28
CA PHE A 30 19.40 4.81 0.09
C PHE A 30 19.18 4.96 1.61
N PRO A 31 19.81 4.14 2.50
CA PRO A 31 19.71 4.36 3.94
C PRO A 31 20.24 5.73 4.39
N LYS A 32 21.34 6.20 3.77
CA LYS A 32 21.91 7.52 4.06
C LYS A 32 20.99 8.65 3.59
N PHE A 33 20.38 8.50 2.40
CA PHE A 33 19.33 9.41 1.94
C PHE A 33 18.17 9.48 2.95
N MET A 34 17.72 8.34 3.47
CA MET A 34 16.65 8.31 4.48
C MET A 34 17.04 9.00 5.79
N GLU A 35 18.26 8.76 6.28
CA GLU A 35 18.81 9.38 7.48
C GLU A 35 18.92 10.91 7.32
N ASP A 36 19.60 11.37 6.26
CA ASP A 36 19.84 12.80 5.99
C ASP A 36 18.52 13.58 5.80
N ASN A 37 17.45 12.91 5.35
CA ASN A 37 16.13 13.53 5.13
C ASN A 37 15.11 13.24 6.24
N ASN A 38 15.53 12.57 7.33
CA ASN A 38 14.68 12.16 8.46
C ASN A 38 13.40 11.45 8.01
N ILE A 39 13.53 10.52 7.06
CA ILE A 39 12.41 9.77 6.48
C ILE A 39 12.02 8.64 7.45
N GLN A 40 10.76 8.64 7.89
CA GLN A 40 10.21 7.62 8.78
C GLN A 40 9.39 6.58 8.01
N LEU A 41 9.19 5.41 8.62
CA LEU A 41 8.27 4.38 8.10
C LEU A 41 6.87 5.00 7.92
N GLY A 42 6.30 4.83 6.73
CA GLY A 42 5.01 5.43 6.35
C GLY A 42 5.11 6.81 5.68
N THR A 43 6.31 7.33 5.45
CA THR A 43 6.51 8.55 4.63
C THR A 43 6.33 8.24 3.15
N LEU A 44 5.50 9.03 2.46
CA LEU A 44 5.28 8.89 1.02
C LEU A 44 6.42 9.55 0.23
N LEU A 45 7.06 8.75 -0.62
CA LEU A 45 8.08 9.21 -1.57
C LEU A 45 7.54 9.08 -2.99
N ILE A 46 7.57 10.17 -3.75
CA ILE A 46 7.35 10.14 -5.19
C ILE A 46 8.72 10.17 -5.85
N LEU A 47 9.00 9.18 -6.69
CA LEU A 47 10.25 9.08 -7.43
C LEU A 47 9.95 9.28 -8.91
N GLU A 48 10.41 10.39 -9.47
CA GLU A 48 10.24 10.72 -10.87
C GLU A 48 11.58 10.56 -11.59
N ARG A 49 11.60 9.82 -12.70
CA ARG A 49 12.82 9.65 -13.49
C ARG A 49 13.10 10.90 -14.30
N VAL A 50 14.24 11.54 -14.04
CA VAL A 50 14.70 12.71 -14.79
C VAL A 50 15.47 12.26 -16.03
N ASP A 51 16.40 11.32 -15.87
CA ASP A 51 17.14 10.69 -16.95
C ASP A 51 17.59 9.26 -16.57
N ASN A 52 18.62 8.72 -17.22
CA ASN A 52 19.08 7.35 -16.95
C ASN A 52 19.71 7.19 -15.57
N ASP A 53 20.26 8.25 -15.00
CA ASP A 53 21.10 8.22 -13.81
C ASP A 53 20.49 8.98 -12.62
N PHE A 54 19.48 9.83 -12.86
CA PHE A 54 18.86 10.67 -11.85
C PHE A 54 17.36 10.39 -11.62
N LEU A 55 16.98 10.27 -10.35
CA LEU A 55 15.60 10.34 -9.88
C LEU A 55 15.39 11.63 -9.09
N HIS A 56 14.35 12.37 -9.43
CA HIS A 56 13.83 13.42 -8.57
C HIS A 56 12.95 12.78 -7.50
N VAL A 57 13.23 13.07 -6.23
CA VAL A 57 12.46 12.51 -5.10
C VAL A 57 11.70 13.63 -4.40
N THR A 58 10.37 13.54 -4.44
CA THR A 58 9.50 14.41 -3.64
C THR A 58 9.09 13.69 -2.36
N ILE A 59 9.45 14.28 -1.22
CA ILE A 59 9.12 13.75 0.11
C ILE A 59 7.83 14.43 0.59
N TYR A 60 6.75 13.67 0.70
CA TYR A 60 5.51 14.17 1.28
C TYR A 60 5.49 13.94 2.78
N ARG A 61 5.68 15.02 3.53
CA ARG A 61 5.51 15.03 4.99
C ARG A 61 4.08 15.43 5.32
N ARG A 62 3.41 14.66 6.18
CA ARG A 62 2.13 15.11 6.76
C ARG A 62 2.41 16.40 7.53
N PRO A 63 1.59 17.45 7.40
CA PRO A 63 1.70 18.61 8.27
C PRO A 63 1.45 18.17 9.71
N ASP A 64 2.33 18.59 10.63
CA ASP A 64 2.25 18.27 12.05
C ASP A 64 0.84 18.54 12.61
N GLU A 65 0.32 17.53 13.32
CA GLU A 65 -1.00 17.52 13.95
C GLU A 65 -0.94 18.30 15.28
N THR A 66 -0.59 19.60 15.24
CA THR A 66 -0.53 20.49 16.40
C THR A 66 -1.44 21.72 16.30
N ALA A 67 -2.55 21.62 15.57
CA ALA A 67 -3.64 22.57 15.71
C ALA A 67 -4.70 21.99 16.66
N PRO A 68 -5.12 22.70 17.73
CA PRO A 68 -6.25 22.27 18.53
C PRO A 68 -7.52 22.35 17.67
N VAL A 69 -8.06 21.20 17.30
CA VAL A 69 -9.35 21.10 16.62
C VAL A 69 -10.44 21.52 17.60
N LEU A 70 -10.94 22.75 17.46
CA LEU A 70 -12.24 23.14 18.01
C LEU A 70 -13.29 22.35 17.24
N THR A 71 -13.88 21.34 17.88
CA THR A 71 -14.89 20.46 17.27
C THR A 71 -16.20 21.22 17.04
N PRO A 72 -16.76 21.22 15.81
CA PRO A 72 -18.19 21.35 15.61
C PRO A 72 -18.89 20.01 15.94
N PRO A 73 -20.20 20.02 16.26
CA PRO A 73 -20.93 18.84 16.70
C PRO A 73 -20.98 17.75 15.62
N PRO A 74 -21.11 16.46 16.01
CA PRO A 74 -21.03 15.33 15.09
C PRO A 74 -22.26 15.35 14.17
N SER A 75 -22.07 15.90 12.97
CA SER A 75 -22.93 15.57 11.84
C SER A 75 -22.55 14.16 11.36
N PRO A 76 -23.50 13.33 10.88
CA PRO A 76 -23.21 12.00 10.37
C PRO A 76 -22.38 12.10 9.08
N GLN A 77 -21.06 12.23 9.22
CA GLN A 77 -20.14 12.14 8.12
C GLN A 77 -20.04 10.67 7.74
N THR A 78 -20.81 10.25 6.74
CA THR A 78 -20.45 9.08 5.96
C THR A 78 -19.10 9.39 5.33
N ASP A 79 -18.03 8.79 5.83
CA ASP A 79 -16.70 8.93 5.26
C ASP A 79 -16.78 8.61 3.76
N LEU A 80 -16.63 9.65 2.92
CA LEU A 80 -16.81 9.57 1.46
C LEU A 80 -15.67 8.79 0.79
N ARG A 81 -14.68 8.34 1.57
CA ARG A 81 -13.56 7.55 1.07
C ARG A 81 -14.05 6.22 0.50
N PRO A 82 -13.52 5.79 -0.67
CA PRO A 82 -13.81 4.48 -1.22
C PRO A 82 -13.47 3.39 -0.19
N HIS A 83 -14.46 2.58 0.15
CA HIS A 83 -14.26 1.48 1.07
C HIS A 83 -15.04 0.23 0.65
N PHE A 84 -14.63 -0.92 1.17
CA PHE A 84 -15.39 -2.15 1.08
C PHE A 84 -15.31 -2.94 2.37
N ARG A 85 -16.32 -3.79 2.59
CA ARG A 85 -16.40 -4.64 3.78
C ARG A 85 -16.11 -6.09 3.42
N LYS A 86 -15.45 -6.81 4.34
CA LYS A 86 -15.16 -8.22 4.16
C LYS A 86 -15.24 -8.98 5.47
N THR A 87 -16.15 -9.95 5.53
CA THR A 87 -16.19 -10.93 6.63
C THR A 87 -15.22 -12.07 6.33
N LEU A 88 -14.33 -12.34 7.27
CA LEU A 88 -13.29 -13.36 7.15
C LEU A 88 -13.90 -14.77 7.21
N ARG A 89 -13.56 -15.58 6.21
CA ARG A 89 -13.97 -16.98 6.07
C ARG A 89 -12.76 -17.88 6.26
N ALA A 90 -12.98 -19.19 6.38
CA ALA A 90 -11.91 -20.17 6.51
C ALA A 90 -10.83 -20.04 5.41
N CYS A 91 -11.20 -19.74 4.17
CA CYS A 91 -10.26 -19.54 3.06
C CYS A 91 -9.41 -18.25 3.15
N HIS A 92 -9.77 -17.30 4.01
CA HIS A 92 -9.00 -16.07 4.23
C HIS A 92 -8.02 -16.20 5.41
N VAL A 93 -8.29 -17.08 6.37
CA VAL A 93 -7.54 -17.13 7.64
C VAL A 93 -6.68 -18.39 7.76
N ARG A 94 -7.16 -19.55 7.30
CA ARG A 94 -6.40 -20.81 7.44
C ARG A 94 -5.13 -20.74 6.63
N VAL A 95 -3.97 -20.98 7.24
CA VAL A 95 -2.68 -20.94 6.54
C VAL A 95 -2.59 -22.11 5.55
N SER A 96 -2.60 -21.79 4.26
CA SER A 96 -2.47 -22.73 3.14
C SER A 96 -1.87 -22.00 1.93
N LYS A 97 -1.43 -22.76 0.91
CA LYS A 97 -0.92 -22.16 -0.33
C LYS A 97 -1.97 -21.34 -1.11
N SER A 98 -3.26 -21.52 -0.82
CA SER A 98 -4.36 -20.82 -1.48
C SER A 98 -4.95 -19.68 -0.65
N THR A 99 -4.38 -19.37 0.52
CA THR A 99 -4.90 -18.36 1.44
C THR A 99 -4.67 -16.97 0.89
N ARG A 100 -5.77 -16.29 0.58
CA ARG A 100 -5.78 -14.97 -0.06
C ARG A 100 -7.09 -14.27 0.27
N LEU A 101 -7.08 -12.94 0.24
CA LEU A 101 -8.29 -12.14 0.37
C LEU A 101 -8.74 -11.68 -1.01
N ASP A 102 -9.99 -11.92 -1.41
CA ASP A 102 -10.52 -11.33 -2.63
C ASP A 102 -10.97 -9.88 -2.40
N ILE A 103 -10.58 -9.00 -3.33
CA ILE A 103 -11.07 -7.63 -3.40
C ILE A 103 -12.34 -7.63 -4.27
N PRO A 104 -13.47 -7.05 -3.81
CA PRO A 104 -14.69 -7.01 -4.60
C PRO A 104 -14.45 -6.38 -5.97
N THR A 105 -14.84 -7.08 -7.05
CA THR A 105 -14.62 -6.60 -8.43
C THR A 105 -15.26 -5.23 -8.70
N ALA A 106 -16.43 -4.95 -8.10
CA ALA A 106 -17.09 -3.66 -8.24
C ALA A 106 -16.26 -2.53 -7.62
N PHE A 107 -15.73 -2.75 -6.41
CA PHE A 107 -14.82 -1.81 -5.75
C PHE A 107 -13.53 -1.64 -6.56
N TRP A 108 -12.92 -2.73 -7.03
CA TRP A 108 -11.72 -2.66 -7.88
C TRP A 108 -11.93 -1.81 -9.14
N ARG A 109 -13.05 -2.00 -9.83
CA ARG A 109 -13.38 -1.26 -11.06
C ARG A 109 -13.68 0.22 -10.81
N SER A 110 -14.16 0.59 -9.62
CA SER A 110 -14.49 1.99 -9.32
C SER A 110 -13.25 2.86 -9.09
N LEU A 111 -12.07 2.28 -8.86
CA LEU A 111 -10.89 3.03 -8.46
C LEU A 111 -10.16 3.76 -9.60
N ALA A 112 -10.67 3.71 -10.84
CA ALA A 112 -10.02 4.15 -12.07
C ALA A 112 -8.64 3.47 -12.30
N TRP A 113 -8.33 3.12 -13.54
CA TRP A 113 -7.15 2.30 -13.88
C TRP A 113 -5.80 2.98 -13.59
N GLU A 114 -5.79 4.28 -13.27
CA GLU A 114 -4.60 5.13 -13.19
C GLU A 114 -3.80 5.02 -11.87
N ARG A 115 -4.17 4.15 -10.91
CA ARG A 115 -3.59 4.20 -9.56
C ARG A 115 -2.90 2.93 -9.06
N PHE A 116 -2.70 1.93 -9.91
CA PHE A 116 -2.18 0.62 -9.47
C PHE A 116 -1.07 0.11 -10.37
N ASP A 117 0.00 0.88 -10.50
CA ASP A 117 1.21 0.48 -11.23
C ASP A 117 2.12 -0.47 -10.41
N GLY A 118 1.80 -0.67 -9.12
CA GLY A 118 2.51 -1.54 -8.20
C GLY A 118 1.71 -2.77 -7.78
N PRO A 119 2.34 -3.96 -7.64
CA PRO A 119 1.67 -5.14 -7.13
C PRO A 119 1.52 -5.12 -5.61
N TRP A 120 1.89 -4.05 -4.89
CA TRP A 120 1.92 -4.02 -3.42
C TRP A 120 0.98 -2.94 -2.86
N TYR A 121 0.37 -3.26 -1.73
CA TYR A 121 -0.47 -2.37 -0.94
C TYR A 121 0.02 -2.31 0.48
N THR A 122 -0.10 -1.16 1.11
CA THR A 122 0.07 -1.01 2.55
C THR A 122 -1.27 -1.22 3.22
N LEU A 123 -1.37 -2.23 4.10
CA LEU A 123 -2.51 -2.39 4.99
C LEU A 123 -2.12 -1.92 6.39
N GLU A 124 -2.73 -0.84 6.85
CA GLU A 124 -2.64 -0.38 8.23
C GLU A 124 -3.77 -1.03 9.02
N GLY A 125 -3.44 -2.02 9.84
CA GLY A 125 -4.39 -2.72 10.69
C GLY A 125 -4.45 -2.12 12.10
N PRO A 126 -5.32 -2.65 12.98
CA PRO A 126 -5.49 -2.13 14.34
C PRO A 126 -4.23 -2.22 15.22
N LEU A 127 -3.35 -3.18 14.94
CA LEU A 127 -2.12 -3.42 15.72
C LEU A 127 -0.85 -3.22 14.90
N HIS A 128 -0.87 -3.62 13.63
CA HIS A 128 0.32 -3.64 12.78
C HIS A 128 0.01 -3.32 11.33
N THR A 129 0.99 -2.66 10.70
CA THR A 129 1.00 -2.34 9.28
C THR A 129 1.81 -3.40 8.50
N VAL A 130 1.27 -3.89 7.38
CA VAL A 130 1.93 -4.91 6.55
C VAL A 130 1.80 -4.57 5.06
N LEU A 131 2.88 -4.79 4.31
CA LEU A 131 2.87 -4.76 2.86
C LEU A 131 2.30 -6.06 2.30
N VAL A 132 1.25 -5.96 1.49
CA VAL A 132 0.58 -7.11 0.89
C VAL A 132 0.63 -7.05 -0.63
N LYS A 133 0.93 -8.17 -1.26
CA LYS A 133 0.98 -8.29 -2.71
C LYS A 133 -0.41 -8.55 -3.28
N SER A 134 -0.86 -7.76 -4.24
CA SER A 134 -2.00 -8.08 -5.09
C SER A 134 -1.65 -8.99 -6.27
N ALA A 135 -2.63 -9.80 -6.66
CA ALA A 135 -2.61 -10.58 -7.90
C ALA A 135 -3.94 -10.40 -8.62
N VAL A 136 -3.88 -9.99 -9.89
CA VAL A 136 -5.03 -9.82 -10.76
C VAL A 136 -5.10 -11.00 -11.73
N TYR A 137 -6.25 -11.65 -11.78
CA TYR A 137 -6.55 -12.71 -12.73
C TYR A 137 -7.65 -12.23 -13.67
N CYS A 138 -7.31 -12.11 -14.95
CA CYS A 138 -8.25 -11.74 -16.00
C CYS A 138 -8.63 -12.98 -16.82
N SER A 139 -9.93 -13.16 -17.02
CA SER A 139 -10.50 -14.10 -17.99
C SER A 139 -11.38 -13.32 -18.97
N ALA A 140 -11.77 -13.95 -20.09
CA ALA A 140 -12.64 -13.33 -21.08
C ALA A 140 -14.00 -12.85 -20.52
N LYS A 141 -14.43 -13.35 -19.35
CA LYS A 141 -15.72 -13.02 -18.73
C LYS A 141 -15.61 -12.26 -17.41
N GLN A 142 -14.46 -12.31 -16.73
CA GLN A 142 -14.35 -11.81 -15.37
C GLN A 142 -12.91 -11.45 -14.99
N THR A 143 -12.77 -10.40 -14.18
CA THR A 143 -11.53 -9.98 -13.53
C THR A 143 -11.66 -10.19 -12.03
N PHE A 144 -10.68 -10.87 -11.44
CA PHE A 144 -10.56 -11.08 -10.00
C PHE A 144 -9.28 -10.43 -9.49
N CYS A 145 -9.36 -9.77 -8.35
CA CYS A 145 -8.20 -9.21 -7.66
C CYS A 145 -8.10 -9.83 -6.27
N PHE A 146 -6.89 -10.22 -5.87
CA PHE A 146 -6.63 -10.86 -4.59
C PHE A 146 -5.43 -10.25 -3.86
N LEU A 147 -5.49 -10.12 -2.54
CA LEU A 147 -4.32 -9.94 -1.67
C LEU A 147 -3.73 -11.30 -1.33
N THR A 148 -2.44 -11.48 -1.58
CA THR A 148 -1.74 -12.76 -1.59
C THR A 148 -0.58 -12.77 -0.59
N LYS A 149 0.68 -12.61 -1.04
CA LYS A 149 1.85 -12.55 -0.16
C LYS A 149 1.68 -11.40 0.86
N GLY A 150 1.98 -11.65 2.13
CA GLY A 150 1.79 -10.69 3.22
C GLY A 150 0.38 -10.70 3.84
N TRP A 151 -0.63 -11.26 3.17
CA TRP A 151 -1.99 -11.33 3.75
C TRP A 151 -2.05 -12.17 5.02
N VAL A 152 -1.42 -13.36 5.01
CA VAL A 152 -1.38 -14.24 6.19
C VAL A 152 -0.64 -13.58 7.35
N ASP A 153 0.44 -12.85 7.06
CA ASP A 153 1.20 -12.11 8.06
C ASP A 153 0.35 -10.98 8.67
N PHE A 154 -0.39 -10.24 7.84
CA PHE A 154 -1.33 -9.22 8.28
C PHE A 154 -2.40 -9.79 9.23
N VAL A 155 -3.00 -10.93 8.87
CA VAL A 155 -3.98 -11.63 9.71
C VAL A 155 -3.38 -12.04 11.05
N ALA A 156 -2.19 -12.65 11.04
CA ALA A 156 -1.53 -13.13 12.25
C ALA A 156 -1.11 -11.98 13.18
N MET A 157 -0.48 -10.95 12.62
CA MET A 157 0.00 -9.79 13.39
C MET A 157 -1.15 -8.99 13.97
N ASN A 158 -2.24 -8.80 13.21
CA ASN A 158 -3.43 -8.09 13.69
C ASN A 158 -4.42 -8.97 14.47
N ARG A 159 -4.04 -10.23 14.78
CA ARG A 159 -4.84 -11.17 15.59
C ARG A 159 -6.26 -11.38 15.06
N LEU A 160 -6.42 -11.37 13.74
CA LEU A 160 -7.72 -11.49 13.08
C LEU A 160 -8.19 -12.95 13.03
N ASN A 161 -9.48 -13.17 13.25
CA ASN A 161 -10.09 -14.48 13.38
C ASN A 161 -11.18 -14.72 12.32
N LEU A 162 -11.56 -16.00 12.18
CA LEU A 162 -12.72 -16.37 11.39
C LEU A 162 -13.97 -15.69 11.96
N GLY A 163 -14.76 -15.06 11.09
CA GLY A 163 -15.96 -14.33 11.49
C GLY A 163 -15.76 -12.83 11.66
N ASP A 164 -14.53 -12.35 11.82
CA ASP A 164 -14.26 -10.90 11.92
C ASP A 164 -14.69 -10.19 10.65
N THR A 165 -15.35 -9.04 10.80
CA THR A 165 -15.70 -8.18 9.68
C THR A 165 -14.75 -7.01 9.61
N LEU A 166 -14.09 -6.88 8.46
CA LEU A 166 -13.14 -5.82 8.19
C LEU A 166 -13.77 -4.76 7.30
N VAL A 167 -13.43 -3.50 7.54
CA VAL A 167 -13.68 -2.38 6.65
C VAL A 167 -12.33 -1.92 6.11
N PHE A 168 -12.16 -2.00 4.80
CA PHE A 168 -10.98 -1.50 4.11
C PHE A 168 -11.32 -0.14 3.51
N THR A 169 -10.67 0.91 4.00
CA THR A 169 -10.85 2.28 3.50
C THR A 169 -9.59 2.72 2.78
N LEU A 170 -9.72 3.10 1.50
CA LEU A 170 -8.60 3.61 0.73
C LEU A 170 -8.27 5.04 1.19
N VAL A 171 -7.08 5.22 1.77
CA VAL A 171 -6.64 6.51 2.35
C VAL A 171 -5.55 7.21 1.53
N GLY A 172 -4.95 6.50 0.57
CA GLY A 172 -3.88 7.01 -0.28
C GLY A 172 -3.73 6.17 -1.56
N VAL A 173 -2.59 6.32 -2.23
CA VAL A 173 -2.24 5.50 -3.41
C VAL A 173 -1.77 4.14 -2.92
N ALA A 174 -2.52 3.08 -3.23
CA ALA A 174 -2.26 1.71 -2.76
C ALA A 174 -2.17 1.57 -1.22
N GLU A 175 -2.83 2.46 -0.47
CA GLU A 175 -2.84 2.47 1.00
C GLU A 175 -4.26 2.26 1.54
N PHE A 176 -4.44 1.21 2.35
CA PHE A 176 -5.68 0.93 3.04
C PHE A 176 -5.50 1.05 4.55
N ASN A 177 -6.42 1.79 5.18
CA ASN A 177 -6.70 1.62 6.59
C ASN A 177 -7.71 0.48 6.76
N VAL A 178 -7.48 -0.39 7.74
CA VAL A 178 -8.29 -1.59 7.98
C VAL A 178 -8.77 -1.62 9.42
N ALA A 179 -10.08 -1.53 9.60
CA ALA A 179 -10.72 -1.57 10.92
C ALA A 179 -11.60 -2.83 11.06
N THR A 180 -11.67 -3.38 12.26
CA THR A 180 -12.66 -4.42 12.62
C THR A 180 -13.95 -3.77 13.11
N VAL A 181 -15.10 -4.28 12.66
CA VAL A 181 -16.45 -3.78 13.01
C VAL A 181 -17.39 -4.89 13.48
#